data_AF-A0A0S9N3R5-F1
#
_entry.id   AF-A0A0S9N3R5-F1
#
_cell.length_a   1.000
_cell.length_b   1.000
_cell.length_c   1.000
_cell.angle_alpha   90.00
_cell.angle_beta   90.00
_cell.angle_gamma   90.00
#
_symmetry.space_group_name_H-M   'P 1'
#
loop_
_entity.id
_entity.type
_entity.pdbx_description
1 polymer ?
#
loop_
_entity_poly.entity_id
_entity_poly.type
_entity_poly.pdbx_seq_one_letter_code
_entity_poly.pdbx_strand_id
1 'polypeptide(L)'
;MDNKISNVAVYDTHTDAEQAVRTLAHAGFAMKTIGPFHQLWACVMNFRLFPIAGAVLVLFSQLPLAAQAQAPEPAGKPPAEWIQYDDLSVSPVVDDVSRALAAARRALAARDNTKAADALHDAARALQAQADRAATQDRTQAAADTKAARDVQIRMAELAGQIDDTAAQVRAGRLASTAELDRTLGKVQRADLDRRWVLTDVETWYPLTQEPQRHFTAALADYASKKYQTAASEMRQASAYLRLEAARAHGDARAALDGAEAQLGRTATALDRGTIRTEGDLTAAFARADHALAVAHRARAAESWTRKAYGQAGYELKAAAQGLENAATWTGDEARMATAAATADARAVGDKLATGAHWTRAEFDKGLAALHAGLARLGQGGTTRAIPATGQPQ
;
A
#
# COMPACT_ATOMS: atom_id res chain seq x y z
N MET A 1 29.08 -47.81 -11.64
CA MET A 1 29.78 -47.22 -10.48
C MET A 1 30.59 -46.06 -11.02
N ASP A 2 30.14 -44.84 -10.74
CA ASP A 2 30.95 -43.61 -10.56
C ASP A 2 30.03 -42.39 -10.67
N ASN A 3 29.64 -41.89 -9.50
CA ASN A 3 28.75 -40.76 -9.33
C ASN A 3 29.60 -39.55 -8.92
N LYS A 4 29.91 -38.64 -9.85
CA LYS A 4 30.56 -37.37 -9.55
C LYS A 4 29.50 -36.33 -9.20
N ILE A 5 29.42 -35.99 -7.92
CA ILE A 5 28.62 -34.90 -7.37
C ILE A 5 29.37 -33.59 -7.63
N SER A 6 28.81 -32.71 -8.46
CA SER A 6 29.30 -31.34 -8.63
C SER A 6 28.74 -30.45 -7.52
N ASN A 7 29.64 -29.84 -6.75
CA ASN A 7 29.36 -28.81 -5.75
C ASN A 7 28.66 -27.60 -6.40
N VAL A 8 27.48 -27.25 -5.90
CA VAL A 8 26.81 -25.98 -6.18
C VAL A 8 27.43 -24.92 -5.28
N ALA A 9 28.09 -23.93 -5.88
CA ALA A 9 28.57 -22.75 -5.19
C ALA A 9 27.37 -21.88 -4.77
N VAL A 10 27.25 -21.64 -3.46
CA VAL A 10 26.34 -20.64 -2.89
C VAL A 10 26.95 -19.27 -3.19
N TYR A 11 26.25 -18.46 -3.99
CA TYR A 11 26.59 -17.05 -4.19
C TYR A 11 26.09 -16.24 -2.99
N ASP A 12 27.04 -15.70 -2.23
CA ASP A 12 26.80 -14.77 -1.12
C ASP A 12 26.72 -13.34 -1.70
N THR A 13 25.53 -12.74 -1.69
CA THR A 13 25.26 -11.43 -2.31
C THR A 13 25.60 -10.24 -1.42
N HIS A 14 26.36 -10.43 -0.32
CA HIS A 14 26.57 -9.38 0.67
C HIS A 14 27.89 -8.59 0.54
N THR A 15 28.76 -8.90 -0.43
CA THR A 15 30.12 -8.32 -0.52
C THR A 15 30.33 -7.25 -1.61
N ASP A 16 29.39 -7.06 -2.55
CA ASP A 16 29.61 -6.16 -3.69
C ASP A 16 29.32 -4.67 -3.39
N ALA A 17 28.56 -4.36 -2.34
CA ALA A 17 28.28 -2.98 -1.97
C ALA A 17 29.49 -2.25 -1.34
N GLU A 18 30.37 -2.99 -0.63
CA GLU A 18 31.58 -2.40 -0.03
C GLU A 18 32.72 -2.18 -1.04
N GLN A 19 32.81 -2.99 -2.10
CA GLN A 19 33.81 -2.78 -3.16
C GLN A 19 33.47 -1.58 -4.06
N ALA A 20 32.19 -1.29 -4.28
CA ALA A 20 31.78 -0.10 -5.05
C ALA A 20 32.17 1.21 -4.33
N VAL A 21 32.13 1.24 -3.00
CA VAL A 21 32.53 2.43 -2.21
C VAL A 21 34.05 2.60 -2.16
N ARG A 22 34.82 1.50 -2.14
CA ARG A 22 36.30 1.57 -2.17
C ARG A 22 36.85 1.98 -3.54
N THR A 23 36.15 1.70 -4.63
CA THR A 23 36.62 2.05 -5.98
C THR A 23 36.42 3.53 -6.32
N LEU A 24 35.47 4.22 -5.65
CA LEU A 24 35.28 5.67 -5.78
C LEU A 24 36.28 6.50 -4.97
N ALA A 25 37.00 5.91 -4.02
CA ALA A 25 38.04 6.58 -3.23
C ALA A 25 39.41 6.67 -3.95
N HIS A 26 39.54 6.17 -5.19
CA HIS A 26 40.78 6.24 -5.98
C HIS A 26 40.69 7.12 -7.24
N ALA A 27 39.51 7.71 -7.52
CA ALA A 27 39.38 8.73 -8.55
C ALA A 27 39.79 10.10 -7.97
N GLY A 28 41.08 10.43 -8.07
CA GLY A 28 41.65 11.67 -7.58
C GLY A 28 40.94 12.91 -8.15
N PHE A 29 40.24 13.63 -7.28
CA PHE A 29 39.79 15.00 -7.54
C PHE A 29 40.60 15.94 -6.65
N ALA A 30 41.54 16.66 -7.27
CA ALA A 30 42.42 17.61 -6.61
C ALA A 30 41.61 18.82 -6.13
N MET A 31 41.32 18.89 -4.83
CA MET A 31 40.85 20.13 -4.18
C MET A 31 42.05 21.03 -3.90
N LYS A 32 42.03 22.19 -4.54
CA LYS A 32 43.00 23.27 -4.41
C LYS A 32 42.89 23.88 -3.01
N THR A 33 44.00 23.84 -2.28
CA THR A 33 44.22 24.42 -0.96
C THR A 33 44.05 25.94 -0.94
N ILE A 34 43.24 26.45 -0.01
CA ILE A 34 43.31 27.84 0.48
C ILE A 34 43.65 27.76 1.97
N GLY A 35 44.73 28.45 2.33
CA GLY A 35 45.41 28.40 3.62
C GLY A 35 44.73 29.17 4.77
N PRO A 36 45.44 29.33 5.90
CA PRO A 36 44.86 29.25 7.23
C PRO A 36 44.57 30.62 7.86
N PHE A 37 43.55 30.68 8.71
CA PHE A 37 43.37 31.74 9.70
C PHE A 37 43.19 31.11 11.08
N HIS A 38 44.29 31.06 11.83
CA HIS A 38 44.28 30.92 13.28
C HIS A 38 44.39 32.32 13.90
N GLN A 39 43.70 32.48 15.04
CA GLN A 39 43.85 33.50 16.07
C GLN A 39 42.98 34.78 16.01
N LEU A 40 41.95 34.78 16.86
CA LEU A 40 41.55 35.88 17.75
C LEU A 40 40.62 35.25 18.80
N TRP A 41 41.20 34.76 19.90
CA TRP A 41 41.17 35.38 21.22
C TRP A 41 39.85 35.22 21.96
N ALA A 42 39.94 34.37 22.98
CA ALA A 42 39.10 34.34 24.14
C ALA A 42 39.09 35.71 24.84
N CYS A 43 37.89 36.18 25.21
CA CYS A 43 37.71 37.09 26.33
C CYS A 43 36.42 36.73 27.10
N VAL A 44 36.66 36.17 28.29
CA VAL A 44 36.08 36.56 29.59
C VAL A 44 34.57 36.38 29.86
N MET A 45 34.30 35.28 30.58
CA MET A 45 33.53 35.15 31.83
C MET A 45 32.60 36.32 32.25
N ASN A 46 31.30 36.03 32.41
CA ASN A 46 30.59 36.07 33.71
C ASN A 46 29.09 35.90 33.47
N PHE A 47 28.52 34.73 33.75
CA PHE A 47 27.07 34.58 33.85
C PHE A 47 26.71 34.23 35.28
N ARG A 48 26.17 35.23 36.00
CA ARG A 48 25.59 35.08 37.33
C ARG A 48 24.26 34.33 37.22
N LEU A 49 24.08 33.33 38.07
CA LEU A 49 22.77 32.73 38.36
C LEU A 49 21.85 33.78 39.00
N PHE A 50 20.69 33.99 38.39
CA PHE A 50 19.52 34.60 39.02
C PHE A 50 18.38 33.55 39.07
N PRO A 51 17.65 33.43 40.19
CA PRO A 51 16.46 32.60 40.24
C PRO A 51 15.28 33.38 39.63
N ILE A 52 14.77 32.93 38.49
CA ILE A 52 13.50 33.42 37.95
C ILE A 52 12.40 32.48 38.45
N ALA A 53 11.70 32.93 39.48
CA ALA A 53 10.40 32.40 39.86
C ALA A 53 9.33 32.92 38.89
N GLY A 54 8.49 31.99 38.40
CA GLY A 54 7.08 32.22 38.08
C GLY A 54 6.72 33.25 37.01
N ALA A 55 6.49 32.79 35.79
CA ALA A 55 5.31 33.14 34.98
C ALA A 55 5.34 32.33 33.66
N VAL A 56 4.60 31.22 33.62
CA VAL A 56 4.19 30.56 32.38
C VAL A 56 3.15 31.46 31.73
N LEU A 57 3.55 32.24 30.73
CA LEU A 57 2.62 32.95 29.85
C LEU A 57 2.47 32.13 28.56
N VAL A 58 1.34 31.44 28.47
CA VAL A 58 0.88 30.76 27.26
C VAL A 58 0.58 31.83 26.21
N LEU A 59 1.42 31.92 25.18
CA LEU A 59 1.18 32.74 23.99
C LEU A 59 1.47 31.91 22.73
N PHE A 60 0.66 30.87 22.53
CA PHE A 60 0.52 30.16 21.26
C PHE A 60 -0.97 29.95 20.99
N SER A 61 -1.66 31.04 20.68
CA SER A 61 -2.99 30.97 20.10
C SER A 61 -3.11 32.10 19.08
N GLN A 62 -3.55 31.74 17.88
CA GLN A 62 -3.80 32.61 16.71
C GLN A 62 -2.62 32.78 15.73
N LEU A 63 -2.11 31.66 15.21
CA LEU A 63 -1.78 31.66 13.78
C LEU A 63 -3.06 31.31 13.01
N PRO A 64 -3.52 32.14 12.06
CA PRO A 64 -4.60 31.75 11.17
C PRO A 64 -4.11 30.56 10.34
N LEU A 65 -4.72 29.38 10.54
CA LEU A 65 -4.71 28.35 9.49
C LEU A 65 -5.42 29.00 8.30
N ALA A 66 -4.65 29.58 7.39
CA ALA A 66 -5.13 29.82 6.05
C ALA A 66 -5.58 28.45 5.53
N ALA A 67 -6.87 28.32 5.25
CA ALA A 67 -7.43 27.17 4.56
C ALA A 67 -6.70 27.08 3.22
N GLN A 68 -5.62 26.30 3.18
CA GLN A 68 -5.00 25.91 1.94
C GLN A 68 -6.08 25.14 1.20
N ALA A 69 -6.52 25.69 0.07
CA ALA A 69 -7.48 25.05 -0.79
C ALA A 69 -6.93 23.65 -1.12
N GLN A 70 -7.50 22.63 -0.48
CA GLN A 70 -7.17 21.25 -0.78
C GLN A 70 -7.49 21.05 -2.26
N ALA A 71 -6.51 20.54 -3.02
CA ALA A 71 -6.77 20.14 -4.39
C ALA A 71 -7.97 19.17 -4.38
N PRO A 72 -8.95 19.31 -5.29
CA PRO A 72 -10.11 18.44 -5.30
C PRO A 72 -9.63 16.99 -5.40
N GLU A 73 -9.95 16.17 -4.39
CA GLU A 73 -9.68 14.74 -4.45
C GLU A 73 -10.51 14.16 -5.60
N PRO A 74 -9.94 13.25 -6.42
CA PRO A 74 -10.73 12.57 -7.44
C PRO A 74 -11.89 11.86 -6.75
N ALA A 75 -13.13 12.24 -7.07
CA ALA A 75 -14.33 11.68 -6.47
C ALA A 75 -14.63 10.30 -7.10
N GLY A 76 -13.84 9.29 -6.74
CA GLY A 76 -14.14 7.91 -7.12
C GLY A 76 -15.31 7.38 -6.31
N LYS A 77 -16.24 6.68 -6.97
CA LYS A 77 -17.30 5.95 -6.28
C LYS A 77 -16.71 4.64 -5.73
N PRO A 78 -17.04 4.24 -4.49
CA PRO A 78 -16.68 2.92 -3.99
C PRO A 78 -17.21 1.84 -4.95
N PRO A 79 -16.56 0.66 -5.02
CA PRO A 79 -17.06 -0.43 -5.83
C PRO A 79 -18.44 -0.84 -5.34
N ALA A 80 -19.42 -0.77 -6.24
CA ALA A 80 -20.81 -1.14 -5.95
C ALA A 80 -21.01 -2.67 -5.84
N GLU A 81 -20.02 -3.46 -6.28
CA GLU A 81 -20.12 -4.91 -6.37
C GLU A 81 -18.82 -5.60 -5.95
N TRP A 82 -18.98 -6.78 -5.37
CA TRP A 82 -17.90 -7.63 -4.85
C TRP A 82 -18.01 -9.04 -5.41
N ILE A 83 -16.87 -9.61 -5.80
CA ILE A 83 -16.75 -11.02 -6.16
C ILE A 83 -16.31 -11.78 -4.91
N GLN A 84 -17.13 -12.71 -4.42
CA GLN A 84 -16.78 -13.62 -3.34
C GLN A 84 -16.38 -14.98 -3.91
N TYR A 85 -15.24 -15.50 -3.48
CA TYR A 85 -14.72 -16.82 -3.86
C TYR A 85 -15.04 -17.87 -2.78
N ASP A 86 -14.89 -19.14 -3.15
CA ASP A 86 -15.18 -20.29 -2.26
C ASP A 86 -14.31 -20.31 -0.98
N ASP A 87 -13.10 -19.74 -1.05
CA ASP A 87 -12.20 -19.61 0.10
C ASP A 87 -12.51 -18.40 1.00
N LEU A 88 -13.69 -17.78 0.82
CA LEU A 88 -14.15 -16.56 1.49
C LEU A 88 -13.32 -15.32 1.19
N SER A 89 -12.31 -15.40 0.32
CA SER A 89 -11.66 -14.20 -0.18
C SER A 89 -12.66 -13.41 -1.03
N VAL A 90 -12.44 -12.10 -1.10
CA VAL A 90 -13.27 -11.20 -1.90
C VAL A 90 -12.39 -10.35 -2.81
N SER A 91 -12.96 -9.88 -3.91
CA SER A 91 -12.30 -8.92 -4.81
C SER A 91 -13.31 -7.85 -5.21
N PRO A 92 -12.96 -6.56 -5.10
CA PRO A 92 -13.86 -5.51 -5.52
C PRO A 92 -13.94 -5.46 -7.06
N VAL A 93 -15.13 -5.16 -7.58
CA VAL A 93 -15.36 -4.89 -9.00
C VAL A 93 -15.01 -3.43 -9.28
N VAL A 94 -13.81 -3.20 -9.80
CA VAL A 94 -13.21 -1.86 -9.97
C VAL A 94 -12.89 -1.51 -11.42
N ASP A 95 -12.93 -2.49 -12.32
CA ASP A 95 -12.54 -2.34 -13.73
C ASP A 95 -13.39 -3.22 -14.64
N ASP A 96 -13.22 -3.08 -15.95
CA ASP A 96 -13.98 -3.84 -16.95
C ASP A 96 -13.73 -5.34 -16.87
N VAL A 97 -12.50 -5.77 -16.54
CA VAL A 97 -12.12 -7.17 -16.37
C VAL A 97 -12.90 -7.80 -15.22
N SER A 98 -12.86 -7.20 -14.03
CA SER A 98 -13.62 -7.67 -12.86
C SER A 98 -15.12 -7.59 -13.07
N ARG A 99 -15.63 -6.60 -13.82
CA ARG A 99 -17.06 -6.50 -14.15
C ARG A 99 -17.53 -7.63 -15.06
N ALA A 100 -16.76 -7.95 -16.09
CA ALA A 100 -17.03 -9.06 -16.98
C ALA A 100 -16.95 -10.41 -16.26
N LEU A 101 -15.98 -10.58 -15.36
CA LEU A 101 -15.83 -11.79 -14.54
C LEU A 101 -16.98 -11.95 -13.53
N ALA A 102 -17.43 -10.86 -12.90
CA ALA A 102 -18.64 -10.88 -12.08
C ALA A 102 -19.89 -11.27 -12.90
N ALA A 103 -20.02 -10.74 -14.13
CA ALA A 103 -21.11 -11.12 -15.04
C ALA A 103 -21.07 -12.60 -15.44
N ALA A 104 -19.88 -13.15 -15.72
CA ALA A 104 -19.70 -14.57 -16.02
C ALA A 104 -20.15 -15.48 -14.87
N ARG A 105 -19.77 -15.13 -13.63
CA ARG A 105 -20.22 -15.87 -12.43
C ARG A 105 -21.73 -15.83 -12.27
N ARG A 106 -22.36 -14.65 -12.42
CA ARG A 106 -23.83 -14.50 -12.34
C ARG A 106 -24.54 -15.33 -13.40
N ALA A 107 -24.02 -15.34 -14.62
CA ALA A 107 -24.58 -16.15 -15.71
C ALA A 107 -24.43 -17.67 -15.45
N LEU A 108 -23.28 -18.14 -14.96
CA LEU A 108 -23.10 -19.54 -14.56
C LEU A 108 -24.04 -19.94 -13.42
N ALA A 109 -24.20 -19.09 -12.41
CA ALA A 109 -25.15 -19.34 -11.31
C ALA A 109 -26.59 -19.45 -11.82
N ALA A 110 -26.93 -18.68 -12.87
CA ALA A 110 -28.22 -18.76 -13.57
C ALA A 110 -28.31 -19.92 -14.58
N ARG A 111 -27.27 -20.77 -14.69
CA ARG A 111 -27.13 -21.86 -15.66
C ARG A 111 -27.22 -21.39 -17.12
N ASP A 112 -26.86 -20.13 -17.39
CA ASP A 112 -26.83 -19.54 -18.72
C ASP A 112 -25.40 -19.63 -19.27
N ASN A 113 -25.05 -20.81 -19.79
CA ASN A 113 -23.70 -21.08 -20.32
C ASN A 113 -23.32 -20.18 -21.50
N THR A 114 -24.30 -19.71 -22.28
CA THR A 114 -24.03 -18.81 -23.40
C THR A 114 -23.62 -17.43 -22.89
N LYS A 115 -24.41 -16.82 -22.01
CA LYS A 115 -24.05 -15.53 -21.41
C LYS A 115 -22.78 -15.61 -20.57
N ALA A 116 -22.54 -16.74 -19.91
CA ALA A 116 -21.31 -16.94 -19.15
C ALA A 116 -20.08 -16.96 -20.07
N ALA A 117 -20.14 -17.67 -21.20
CA ALA A 117 -19.07 -17.68 -22.18
C ALA A 117 -18.86 -16.30 -22.82
N ASP A 118 -19.94 -15.60 -23.18
CA ASP A 118 -19.86 -14.25 -23.77
C ASP A 118 -19.21 -13.26 -22.78
N ALA A 119 -19.58 -13.31 -21.50
CA ALA A 119 -18.97 -12.49 -20.46
C ALA A 119 -17.48 -12.84 -20.21
N LEU A 120 -17.07 -14.10 -20.40
CA LEU A 120 -15.65 -14.48 -20.33
C LEU A 120 -14.87 -13.91 -21.53
N HIS A 121 -15.43 -13.91 -22.73
CA HIS A 121 -14.82 -13.22 -23.88
C HIS A 121 -14.70 -11.70 -23.63
N ASP A 122 -15.69 -11.09 -23.00
CA ASP A 122 -15.59 -9.67 -22.59
C ASP A 122 -14.43 -9.43 -21.63
N ALA A 123 -14.21 -10.35 -20.67
CA ALA A 123 -13.09 -10.28 -19.74
C ALA A 123 -11.74 -10.39 -20.46
N ALA A 124 -11.59 -11.34 -21.40
CA ALA A 124 -10.39 -11.50 -22.21
C ALA A 124 -10.08 -10.24 -23.03
N ARG A 125 -11.10 -9.63 -23.67
CA ARG A 125 -10.96 -8.38 -24.42
C ARG A 125 -10.57 -7.20 -23.52
N ALA A 126 -11.19 -7.08 -22.36
CA ALA A 126 -10.85 -6.03 -21.39
C ALA A 126 -9.40 -6.16 -20.88
N LEU A 127 -8.95 -7.39 -20.66
CA LEU A 127 -7.57 -7.69 -20.23
C LEU A 127 -6.57 -7.31 -21.32
N GLN A 128 -6.85 -7.64 -22.58
CA GLN A 128 -6.02 -7.23 -23.71
C GLN A 128 -5.95 -5.70 -23.84
N ALA A 129 -7.09 -5.00 -23.70
CA ALA A 129 -7.12 -3.54 -23.73
C ALA A 129 -6.31 -2.92 -22.58
N GLN A 130 -6.32 -3.53 -21.39
CA GLN A 130 -5.44 -3.12 -20.28
C GLN A 130 -3.96 -3.32 -20.63
N ALA A 131 -3.59 -4.46 -21.21
CA ALA A 131 -2.22 -4.74 -21.64
C ALA A 131 -1.71 -3.69 -22.65
N ASP A 132 -2.55 -3.32 -23.62
CA ASP A 132 -2.21 -2.35 -24.65
C ASP A 132 -2.06 -0.93 -24.10
N ARG A 133 -2.91 -0.54 -23.13
CA ARG A 133 -2.78 0.74 -22.41
C ARG A 133 -1.48 0.81 -21.61
N ALA A 134 -1.18 -0.25 -20.86
CA ALA A 134 0.04 -0.32 -20.07
C ALA A 134 1.30 -0.25 -20.95
N ALA A 135 1.32 -0.98 -22.05
CA ALA A 135 2.39 -0.91 -23.05
C ALA A 135 2.54 0.49 -23.66
N THR A 136 1.46 1.25 -23.81
CA THR A 136 1.49 2.63 -24.33
C THR A 136 2.05 3.61 -23.30
N GLN A 137 1.64 3.49 -22.03
CA GLN A 137 2.15 4.32 -20.93
C GLN A 137 3.66 4.08 -20.72
N ASP A 138 4.11 2.82 -20.68
CA ASP A 138 5.52 2.51 -20.44
C ASP A 138 6.45 3.00 -21.57
N ARG A 139 5.97 2.98 -22.83
CA ARG A 139 6.71 3.56 -23.96
C ARG A 139 6.98 5.05 -23.77
N THR A 140 6.14 5.76 -23.02
CA THR A 140 6.36 7.17 -22.69
C THR A 140 7.30 7.38 -21.49
N GLN A 141 7.63 6.35 -20.70
CA GLN A 141 8.20 6.53 -19.36
C GLN A 141 9.66 6.10 -19.11
N ALA A 142 10.31 5.26 -19.93
CA ALA A 142 11.77 5.18 -20.16
C ALA A 142 12.14 3.83 -20.81
N ALA A 143 13.29 3.77 -21.49
CA ALA A 143 13.73 2.56 -22.20
C ALA A 143 13.92 1.31 -21.32
N ALA A 144 14.24 1.47 -20.02
CA ALA A 144 14.41 0.35 -19.08
C ALA A 144 13.09 -0.39 -18.78
N ASP A 145 11.95 0.29 -18.94
CA ASP A 145 10.62 -0.28 -18.68
C ASP A 145 10.12 -1.16 -19.85
N THR A 146 10.74 -1.07 -21.04
CA THR A 146 10.25 -1.80 -22.22
C THR A 146 10.32 -3.33 -22.09
N LYS A 147 11.27 -3.89 -21.33
CA LYS A 147 11.32 -5.34 -21.09
C LYS A 147 10.23 -5.77 -20.12
N ALA A 148 10.10 -5.09 -18.98
CA ALA A 148 9.06 -5.38 -17.99
C ALA A 148 7.67 -5.25 -18.62
N ALA A 149 7.44 -4.18 -19.38
CA ALA A 149 6.20 -3.95 -20.12
C ALA A 149 5.88 -5.10 -21.09
N ARG A 150 6.86 -5.54 -21.89
CA ARG A 150 6.69 -6.69 -22.81
C ARG A 150 6.42 -7.99 -22.08
N ASP A 151 7.16 -8.26 -21.01
CA ASP A 151 6.98 -9.47 -20.20
C ASP A 151 5.57 -9.50 -19.59
N VAL A 152 5.00 -8.35 -19.21
CA VAL A 152 3.60 -8.35 -18.78
C VAL A 152 2.62 -8.44 -19.94
N GLN A 153 2.86 -7.77 -21.07
CA GLN A 153 1.98 -7.90 -22.24
C GLN A 153 1.85 -9.36 -22.70
N ILE A 154 2.97 -10.10 -22.75
CA ILE A 154 2.99 -11.54 -23.09
C ILE A 154 2.13 -12.32 -22.10
N ARG A 155 2.32 -12.08 -20.79
CA ARG A 155 1.55 -12.77 -19.75
C ARG A 155 0.06 -12.45 -19.83
N MET A 156 -0.32 -11.19 -20.05
CA MET A 156 -1.73 -10.81 -20.21
C MET A 156 -2.37 -11.47 -21.43
N ALA A 157 -1.63 -11.61 -22.53
CA ALA A 157 -2.10 -12.35 -23.70
C ALA A 157 -2.28 -13.87 -23.40
N GLU A 158 -1.35 -14.48 -22.66
CA GLU A 158 -1.49 -15.87 -22.21
C GLU A 158 -2.72 -16.06 -21.32
N LEU A 159 -2.96 -15.15 -20.37
CA LEU A 159 -4.12 -15.17 -19.49
C LEU A 159 -5.42 -14.96 -20.28
N ALA A 160 -5.44 -14.05 -21.27
CA ALA A 160 -6.59 -13.84 -22.14
C ALA A 160 -6.92 -15.13 -22.92
N GLY A 161 -5.91 -15.82 -23.46
CA GLY A 161 -6.10 -17.12 -24.12
C GLY A 161 -6.68 -18.18 -23.19
N GLN A 162 -6.23 -18.25 -21.93
CA GLN A 162 -6.80 -19.16 -20.93
C GLN A 162 -8.26 -18.84 -20.58
N ILE A 163 -8.62 -17.55 -20.55
CA ILE A 163 -10.02 -17.12 -20.37
C ILE A 163 -10.88 -17.55 -21.57
N ASP A 164 -10.38 -17.40 -22.80
CA ASP A 164 -11.09 -17.84 -24.01
C ASP A 164 -11.27 -19.36 -24.07
N ASP A 165 -10.24 -20.14 -23.70
CA ASP A 165 -10.35 -21.60 -23.58
C ASP A 165 -11.40 -22.00 -22.53
N THR A 166 -11.45 -21.27 -21.42
CA THR A 166 -12.46 -21.45 -20.37
C THR A 166 -13.85 -21.10 -20.88
N ALA A 167 -13.99 -20.01 -21.64
CA ALA A 167 -15.25 -19.62 -22.28
C ALA A 167 -15.78 -20.73 -23.20
N ALA A 168 -14.89 -21.35 -24.01
CA ALA A 168 -15.24 -22.48 -24.85
C ALA A 168 -15.70 -23.70 -24.03
N GLN A 169 -15.05 -24.00 -22.91
CA GLN A 169 -15.47 -25.08 -22.00
C GLN A 169 -16.84 -24.81 -21.35
N VAL A 170 -17.08 -23.59 -20.89
CA VAL A 170 -18.38 -23.16 -20.34
C VAL A 170 -19.47 -23.31 -21.40
N ARG A 171 -19.23 -22.80 -22.62
CA ARG A 171 -20.19 -22.88 -23.73
C ARG A 171 -20.54 -24.34 -24.09
N ALA A 172 -19.55 -25.23 -24.03
CA ALA A 172 -19.73 -26.66 -24.25
C ALA A 172 -20.39 -27.39 -23.06
N GLY A 173 -20.72 -26.69 -21.96
CA GLY A 173 -21.30 -27.27 -20.75
C GLY A 173 -20.34 -28.17 -19.97
N ARG A 174 -19.03 -28.07 -20.20
CA ARG A 174 -17.99 -28.87 -19.53
C ARG A 174 -17.63 -28.33 -18.15
N LEU A 175 -17.96 -27.07 -17.88
CA LEU A 175 -17.84 -26.45 -16.57
C LEU A 175 -19.25 -26.21 -16.05
N ALA A 176 -19.63 -26.90 -14.98
CA ALA A 176 -21.01 -26.91 -14.48
C ALA A 176 -21.18 -26.02 -13.25
N SER A 177 -20.10 -25.49 -12.68
CA SER A 177 -20.14 -24.75 -11.43
C SER A 177 -19.21 -23.54 -11.38
N THR A 178 -19.57 -22.57 -10.55
CA THR A 178 -18.70 -21.43 -10.21
C THR A 178 -17.41 -21.89 -9.53
N ALA A 179 -17.43 -22.97 -8.75
CA ALA A 179 -16.24 -23.52 -8.10
C ALA A 179 -15.22 -24.10 -9.11
N GLU A 180 -15.70 -24.68 -10.21
CA GLU A 180 -14.82 -25.13 -11.31
C GLU A 180 -14.30 -23.95 -12.11
N LEU A 181 -15.15 -22.95 -12.40
CA LEU A 181 -14.72 -21.70 -13.00
C LEU A 181 -13.63 -21.04 -12.13
N ASP A 182 -13.81 -20.98 -10.82
CA ASP A 182 -12.88 -20.38 -9.86
C ASP A 182 -11.61 -21.20 -9.68
N ARG A 183 -11.63 -22.52 -9.92
CA ARG A 183 -10.40 -23.31 -9.95
C ARG A 183 -9.60 -23.04 -11.22
N THR A 184 -10.28 -22.90 -12.35
CA THR A 184 -9.67 -22.61 -13.65
C THR A 184 -9.14 -21.18 -13.70
N LEU A 185 -9.98 -20.21 -13.34
CA LEU A 185 -9.65 -18.79 -13.31
C LEU A 185 -8.88 -18.41 -12.06
N GLY A 186 -9.11 -19.00 -10.90
CA GLY A 186 -8.51 -18.54 -9.65
C GLY A 186 -7.00 -18.67 -9.56
N LYS A 187 -6.32 -19.44 -10.44
CA LYS A 187 -4.85 -19.40 -10.56
C LYS A 187 -4.37 -18.28 -11.49
N VAL A 188 -5.13 -18.05 -12.56
CA VAL A 188 -4.90 -17.09 -13.65
C VAL A 188 -5.20 -15.67 -13.15
N GLN A 189 -6.39 -15.51 -12.60
CA GLN A 189 -6.97 -14.30 -12.07
C GLN A 189 -6.41 -13.93 -10.69
N ARG A 190 -6.04 -14.85 -9.80
CA ARG A 190 -5.23 -14.44 -8.63
C ARG A 190 -3.85 -13.97 -9.08
N ALA A 191 -3.18 -14.65 -10.02
CA ALA A 191 -1.90 -14.17 -10.53
C ALA A 191 -1.99 -12.81 -11.27
N ASP A 192 -3.14 -12.48 -11.86
CA ASP A 192 -3.40 -11.19 -12.53
C ASP A 192 -3.87 -10.09 -11.57
N LEU A 193 -4.80 -10.41 -10.66
CA LEU A 193 -5.26 -9.54 -9.56
C LEU A 193 -4.11 -9.21 -8.59
N ASP A 194 -3.29 -10.20 -8.24
CA ASP A 194 -2.06 -10.08 -7.42
C ASP A 194 -0.90 -9.44 -8.21
N ARG A 195 -1.11 -9.12 -9.48
CA ARG A 195 -0.21 -8.33 -10.33
C ARG A 195 -0.97 -7.18 -10.99
N ARG A 196 -1.99 -6.59 -10.37
CA ARG A 196 -2.64 -5.36 -10.88
C ARG A 196 -1.71 -4.15 -10.78
N TRP A 197 -0.66 -4.11 -11.61
CA TRP A 197 0.15 -2.93 -11.87
C TRP A 197 -0.56 -1.92 -12.80
N VAL A 198 -1.72 -2.30 -13.39
CA VAL A 198 -2.47 -1.54 -14.41
C VAL A 198 -3.62 -0.68 -13.86
N LEU A 199 -3.69 -0.48 -12.54
CA LEU A 199 -4.31 0.74 -11.99
C LEU A 199 -3.22 1.82 -11.92
N THR A 200 -2.78 2.26 -13.09
CA THR A 200 -1.68 3.22 -13.27
C THR A 200 -2.14 4.65 -13.14
N ASP A 201 -3.41 4.96 -13.46
CA ASP A 201 -3.92 6.30 -13.30
C ASP A 201 -4.34 6.56 -11.86
N VAL A 202 -3.89 7.71 -11.35
CA VAL A 202 -4.16 8.17 -10.00
C VAL A 202 -5.65 8.34 -9.75
N GLU A 203 -6.40 8.77 -10.76
CA GLU A 203 -7.82 9.09 -10.64
C GLU A 203 -8.65 7.86 -10.28
N THR A 204 -8.25 6.68 -10.73
CA THR A 204 -8.91 5.41 -10.48
C THR A 204 -8.48 4.78 -9.15
N TRP A 205 -7.18 4.83 -8.80
CA TRP A 205 -6.70 4.14 -7.59
C TRP A 205 -6.78 4.97 -6.31
N TYR A 206 -6.56 6.29 -6.38
CA TYR A 206 -6.53 7.14 -5.18
C TYR A 206 -7.82 7.06 -4.36
N PRO A 207 -9.03 7.02 -4.96
CA PRO A 207 -10.27 6.82 -4.21
C PRO A 207 -10.33 5.48 -3.46
N LEU A 208 -9.67 4.43 -3.99
CA LEU A 208 -9.66 3.11 -3.37
C LEU A 208 -8.77 3.06 -2.12
N THR A 209 -7.86 4.02 -1.93
CA THR A 209 -6.95 4.06 -0.77
C THR A 209 -7.68 4.24 0.56
N GLN A 210 -8.86 4.87 0.52
CA GLN A 210 -9.66 5.13 1.73
C GLN A 210 -10.66 4.01 2.01
N GLU A 211 -10.89 3.10 1.06
CA GLU A 211 -11.86 2.03 1.22
C GLU A 211 -11.54 1.05 2.37
N PRO A 212 -10.28 0.65 2.64
CA PRO A 212 -9.96 -0.14 3.83
C PRO A 212 -10.50 0.49 5.13
N GLN A 213 -10.38 1.82 5.28
CA GLN A 213 -10.81 2.53 6.48
C GLN A 213 -12.33 2.52 6.66
N ARG A 214 -13.08 2.60 5.56
CA ARG A 214 -14.55 2.46 5.57
C ARG A 214 -14.94 1.08 6.11
N HIS A 215 -14.29 0.03 5.62
CA HIS A 215 -14.52 -1.35 6.05
C HIS A 215 -14.07 -1.60 7.50
N PHE A 216 -12.96 -1.03 7.96
CA PHE A 216 -12.53 -1.14 9.37
C PHE A 216 -13.54 -0.49 10.32
N THR A 217 -14.06 0.68 9.95
CA THR A 217 -15.07 1.39 10.75
C THR A 217 -16.38 0.62 10.80
N ALA A 218 -16.82 0.06 9.66
CA ALA A 218 -18.01 -0.80 9.58
C ALA A 218 -17.84 -2.08 10.42
N ALA A 219 -16.68 -2.74 10.31
CA ALA A 219 -16.36 -3.93 11.08
C ALA A 219 -16.42 -3.67 12.59
N LEU A 220 -15.91 -2.54 13.05
CA LEU A 220 -15.96 -2.15 14.46
C LEU A 220 -17.39 -1.90 14.94
N ALA A 221 -18.20 -1.19 14.14
CA ALA A 221 -19.59 -0.92 14.45
C ALA A 221 -20.43 -2.21 14.52
N ASP A 222 -20.19 -3.14 13.61
CA ASP A 222 -20.85 -4.46 13.60
C ASP A 222 -20.39 -5.33 14.78
N TYR A 223 -19.10 -5.28 15.15
CA TYR A 223 -18.60 -5.95 16.34
C TYR A 223 -19.27 -5.44 17.61
N ALA A 224 -19.38 -4.12 17.78
CA ALA A 224 -20.08 -3.50 18.91
C ALA A 224 -21.57 -3.92 18.96
N SER A 225 -22.17 -4.14 17.78
CA SER A 225 -23.53 -4.65 17.62
C SER A 225 -23.65 -6.18 17.74
N LYS A 226 -22.58 -6.89 18.09
CA LYS A 226 -22.47 -8.36 18.16
C LYS A 226 -22.78 -9.08 16.85
N LYS A 227 -22.64 -8.40 15.70
CA LYS A 227 -22.80 -8.96 14.36
C LYS A 227 -21.46 -9.48 13.84
N TYR A 228 -20.92 -10.50 14.49
CA TYR A 228 -19.55 -10.97 14.26
C TYR A 228 -19.29 -11.45 12.82
N GLN A 229 -20.28 -12.10 12.20
CA GLN A 229 -20.17 -12.57 10.81
C GLN A 229 -20.08 -11.40 9.83
N THR A 230 -20.90 -10.36 10.02
CA THR A 230 -20.86 -9.14 9.19
C THR A 230 -19.54 -8.40 9.40
N ALA A 231 -19.10 -8.24 10.65
CA ALA A 231 -17.81 -7.64 10.95
C ALA A 231 -16.64 -8.41 10.29
N ALA A 232 -16.67 -9.74 10.32
CA ALA A 232 -15.69 -10.58 9.64
C ALA A 232 -15.73 -10.40 8.11
N SER A 233 -16.92 -10.21 7.53
CA SER A 233 -17.08 -9.92 6.09
C SER A 233 -16.44 -8.57 5.72
N GLU A 234 -16.68 -7.52 6.49
CA GLU A 234 -16.07 -6.21 6.31
C GLU A 234 -14.53 -6.28 6.40
N MET A 235 -13.99 -7.05 7.36
CA MET A 235 -12.54 -7.28 7.45
C MET A 235 -11.96 -8.00 6.24
N ARG A 236 -12.67 -8.98 5.67
CA ARG A 236 -12.25 -9.67 4.44
C ARG A 236 -12.25 -8.71 3.25
N GLN A 237 -13.20 -7.79 3.18
CA GLN A 237 -13.24 -6.73 2.16
C GLN A 237 -12.07 -5.77 2.29
N ALA A 238 -11.70 -5.35 3.51
CA ALA A 238 -10.49 -4.56 3.74
C ALA A 238 -9.22 -5.33 3.33
N SER A 239 -9.12 -6.62 3.68
CA SER A 239 -7.99 -7.50 3.29
C SER A 239 -7.81 -7.57 1.77
N ALA A 240 -8.90 -7.56 1.02
CA ALA A 240 -8.85 -7.56 -0.44
C ALA A 240 -8.17 -6.31 -1.02
N TYR A 241 -8.35 -5.14 -0.41
CA TYR A 241 -7.65 -3.93 -0.81
C TYR A 241 -6.16 -3.98 -0.47
N LEU A 242 -5.77 -4.55 0.68
CA LEU A 242 -4.36 -4.76 1.00
C LEU A 242 -3.68 -5.66 -0.04
N ARG A 243 -4.35 -6.73 -0.47
CA ARG A 243 -3.87 -7.60 -1.55
C ARG A 243 -3.71 -6.83 -2.88
N LEU A 244 -4.63 -5.94 -3.20
CA LEU A 244 -4.53 -5.08 -4.38
C LEU A 244 -3.33 -4.13 -4.29
N GLU A 245 -3.03 -3.57 -3.13
CA GLU A 245 -1.82 -2.76 -2.96
C GLU A 245 -0.54 -3.61 -2.95
N ALA A 246 -0.59 -4.83 -2.40
CA ALA A 246 0.56 -5.74 -2.38
C ALA A 246 1.00 -6.12 -3.81
N ALA A 247 0.03 -6.23 -4.71
CA ALA A 247 0.25 -6.47 -6.13
C ALA A 247 1.09 -5.37 -6.81
N ARG A 248 0.99 -4.14 -6.31
CA ARG A 248 1.65 -2.94 -6.84
C ARG A 248 2.95 -2.60 -6.10
N ALA A 249 3.22 -3.30 -5.00
CA ALA A 249 4.39 -3.10 -4.15
C ALA A 249 5.51 -4.10 -4.46
N HIS A 250 6.73 -3.76 -4.04
CA HIS A 250 7.92 -4.58 -4.19
C HIS A 250 8.71 -4.67 -2.87
N GLY A 251 9.59 -5.66 -2.76
CA GLY A 251 10.49 -5.83 -1.62
C GLY A 251 9.77 -5.86 -0.27
N ASP A 252 10.31 -5.12 0.69
CA ASP A 252 9.81 -5.07 2.07
C ASP A 252 8.38 -4.52 2.17
N ALA A 253 8.00 -3.58 1.30
CA ALA A 253 6.66 -3.02 1.29
C ALA A 253 5.61 -4.10 0.93
N ARG A 254 5.92 -4.95 -0.05
CA ARG A 254 5.06 -6.09 -0.39
C ARG A 254 4.96 -7.08 0.76
N ALA A 255 6.10 -7.44 1.36
CA ALA A 255 6.11 -8.36 2.51
C ALA A 255 5.31 -7.83 3.71
N ALA A 256 5.35 -6.51 3.97
CA ALA A 256 4.55 -5.89 5.02
C ALA A 256 3.04 -5.98 4.73
N LEU A 257 2.63 -5.73 3.48
CA LEU A 257 1.23 -5.84 3.06
C LEU A 257 0.73 -7.29 3.11
N ASP A 258 1.50 -8.25 2.60
CA ASP A 258 1.16 -9.67 2.66
C ASP A 258 1.04 -10.16 4.12
N GLY A 259 1.92 -9.68 5.00
CA GLY A 259 1.85 -9.98 6.44
C GLY A 259 0.60 -9.41 7.12
N ALA A 260 0.23 -8.17 6.78
CA ALA A 260 -0.95 -7.51 7.31
C ALA A 260 -2.26 -8.12 6.77
N GLU A 261 -2.31 -8.46 5.48
CA GLU A 261 -3.39 -9.21 4.83
C GLU A 261 -3.64 -10.54 5.54
N ALA A 262 -2.59 -11.35 5.69
CA ALA A 262 -2.70 -12.64 6.35
C ALA A 262 -3.14 -12.51 7.82
N GLN A 263 -2.74 -11.44 8.50
CA GLN A 263 -3.19 -11.15 9.85
C GLN A 263 -4.68 -10.76 9.90
N LEU A 264 -5.15 -9.87 9.01
CA LEU A 264 -6.56 -9.53 8.91
C LEU A 264 -7.40 -10.77 8.64
N GLY A 265 -6.97 -11.66 7.73
CA GLY A 265 -7.65 -12.92 7.45
C GLY A 265 -7.77 -13.84 8.67
N ARG A 266 -6.70 -13.96 9.48
CA ARG A 266 -6.74 -14.70 10.75
C ARG A 266 -7.69 -14.06 11.76
N THR A 267 -7.65 -12.73 11.91
CA THR A 267 -8.54 -12.01 12.82
C THR A 267 -10.00 -12.12 12.38
N ALA A 268 -10.30 -12.00 11.08
CA ALA A 268 -11.64 -12.18 10.54
C ALA A 268 -12.17 -13.61 10.80
N THR A 269 -11.31 -14.62 10.63
CA THR A 269 -11.67 -16.03 10.94
C THR A 269 -11.93 -16.24 12.43
N ALA A 270 -11.10 -15.64 13.29
CA ALA A 270 -11.29 -15.69 14.74
C ALA A 270 -12.58 -14.98 15.17
N LEU A 271 -12.90 -13.85 14.53
CA LEU A 271 -14.09 -13.06 14.76
C LEU A 271 -15.35 -13.83 14.36
N ASP A 272 -15.35 -14.45 13.19
CA ASP A 272 -16.45 -15.30 12.67
C ASP A 272 -16.76 -16.47 13.62
N ARG A 273 -15.73 -17.01 14.27
CA ARG A 273 -15.85 -18.07 15.29
C ARG A 273 -16.21 -17.55 16.69
N GLY A 274 -16.37 -16.23 16.87
CA GLY A 274 -16.64 -15.61 18.17
C GLY A 274 -15.49 -15.73 19.17
N THR A 275 -14.25 -15.92 18.69
CA THR A 275 -13.06 -16.11 19.55
C THR A 275 -12.29 -14.83 19.86
N ILE A 276 -12.57 -13.74 19.13
CA ILE A 276 -12.09 -12.40 19.47
C ILE A 276 -12.82 -11.90 20.71
N ARG A 277 -12.07 -11.46 21.72
CA ARG A 277 -12.60 -11.13 23.04
C ARG A 277 -12.68 -9.63 23.28
N THR A 278 -11.85 -8.85 22.61
CA THR A 278 -11.72 -7.43 22.88
C THR A 278 -11.75 -6.61 21.60
N GLU A 279 -12.28 -5.40 21.72
CA GLU A 279 -12.19 -4.39 20.66
C GLU A 279 -10.72 -4.09 20.28
N GLY A 280 -9.83 -4.13 21.28
CA GLY A 280 -8.40 -3.92 21.10
C GLY A 280 -7.73 -4.92 20.14
N ASP A 281 -8.23 -6.15 20.05
CA ASP A 281 -7.71 -7.13 19.08
C ASP A 281 -8.00 -6.70 17.63
N LEU A 282 -9.16 -6.09 17.40
CA LEU A 282 -9.56 -5.58 16.09
C LEU A 282 -8.78 -4.31 15.74
N THR A 283 -8.76 -3.32 16.62
CA THR A 283 -8.07 -2.05 16.35
C THR A 283 -6.56 -2.24 16.19
N ALA A 284 -5.95 -3.19 16.90
CA ALA A 284 -4.55 -3.55 16.67
C ALA A 284 -4.31 -4.17 15.29
N ALA A 285 -5.25 -4.96 14.75
CA ALA A 285 -5.16 -5.49 13.40
C ALA A 285 -5.33 -4.38 12.35
N PHE A 286 -6.27 -3.45 12.57
CA PHE A 286 -6.48 -2.28 11.69
C PHE A 286 -5.25 -1.37 11.67
N ALA A 287 -4.68 -1.06 12.84
CA ALA A 287 -3.46 -0.26 12.96
C ALA A 287 -2.29 -0.83 12.15
N ARG A 288 -2.10 -2.15 12.18
CA ARG A 288 -1.04 -2.84 11.41
C ARG A 288 -1.32 -2.82 9.91
N ALA A 289 -2.57 -2.94 9.50
CA ALA A 289 -2.97 -2.84 8.10
C ALA A 289 -2.73 -1.44 7.53
N ASP A 290 -3.17 -0.39 8.23
CA ASP A 290 -2.93 1.00 7.83
C ASP A 290 -1.44 1.36 7.85
N HIS A 291 -0.66 0.82 8.80
CA HIS A 291 0.80 0.97 8.82
C HIS A 291 1.46 0.36 7.57
N ALA A 292 1.07 -0.85 7.19
CA ALA A 292 1.58 -1.52 5.99
C ALA A 292 1.23 -0.75 4.70
N LEU A 293 0.00 -0.25 4.59
CA LEU A 293 -0.43 0.62 3.48
C LEU A 293 0.44 1.89 3.42
N ALA A 294 0.67 2.54 4.56
CA ALA A 294 1.50 3.75 4.61
C ALA A 294 2.96 3.49 4.21
N VAL A 295 3.53 2.34 4.62
CA VAL A 295 4.87 1.91 4.19
C VAL A 295 4.92 1.72 2.67
N ALA A 296 3.91 1.07 2.09
CA ALA A 296 3.85 0.82 0.66
C ALA A 296 3.69 2.10 -0.17
N HIS A 297 2.78 2.99 0.22
CA HIS A 297 2.61 4.29 -0.44
C HIS A 297 3.87 5.15 -0.35
N ARG A 298 4.59 5.14 0.79
CA ARG A 298 5.87 5.85 0.90
C ARG A 298 6.92 5.30 -0.07
N ALA A 299 7.01 3.97 -0.20
CA ALA A 299 7.93 3.35 -1.16
C ALA A 299 7.59 3.76 -2.60
N ARG A 300 6.31 3.74 -2.96
CA ARG A 300 5.83 4.11 -4.30
C ARG A 300 5.95 5.61 -4.59
N ALA A 301 5.85 6.46 -3.58
CA ALA A 301 6.18 7.88 -3.71
C ALA A 301 7.65 8.08 -4.09
N ALA A 302 8.57 7.34 -3.46
CA ALA A 302 9.99 7.39 -3.78
C ALA A 302 10.28 6.86 -5.19
N GLU A 303 9.66 5.75 -5.59
CA GLU A 303 9.77 5.20 -6.95
C GLU A 303 9.24 6.15 -8.02
N SER A 304 8.05 6.73 -7.81
CA SER A 304 7.44 7.70 -8.73
C SER A 304 8.31 8.94 -8.88
N TRP A 305 8.94 9.38 -7.78
CA TRP A 305 9.89 10.49 -7.79
C TRP A 305 11.12 10.20 -8.65
N THR A 306 11.74 9.02 -8.53
CA THR A 306 12.92 8.68 -9.35
C THR A 306 12.58 8.61 -10.84
N ARG A 307 11.34 8.23 -11.17
CA ARG A 307 10.77 8.23 -12.53
C ARG A 307 10.31 9.61 -13.01
N LYS A 308 10.47 10.67 -12.20
CA LYS A 308 9.98 12.04 -12.48
C LYS A 308 8.46 12.13 -12.68
N ALA A 309 7.71 11.15 -12.19
CA ALA A 309 6.25 11.16 -12.16
C ALA A 309 5.77 11.96 -10.93
N TYR A 310 6.05 13.26 -10.89
CA TYR A 310 5.88 14.09 -9.69
C TYR A 310 4.44 14.15 -9.18
N GLY A 311 3.46 14.25 -10.08
CA GLY A 311 2.05 14.22 -9.69
C GLY A 311 1.73 12.94 -8.91
N GLN A 312 2.10 11.78 -9.48
CA GLN A 312 1.92 10.48 -8.82
C GLN A 312 2.69 10.39 -7.49
N ALA A 313 3.93 10.86 -7.44
CA ALA A 313 4.69 10.93 -6.19
C ALA A 313 3.95 11.75 -5.12
N GLY A 314 3.30 12.84 -5.50
CA GLY A 314 2.47 13.66 -4.61
C GLY A 314 1.26 12.93 -4.05
N TYR A 315 0.52 12.21 -4.90
CA TYR A 315 -0.64 11.42 -4.47
C TYR A 315 -0.25 10.24 -3.57
N GLU A 316 0.83 9.52 -3.89
CA GLU A 316 1.36 8.45 -3.04
C GLU A 316 1.84 9.00 -1.68
N LEU A 317 2.43 10.20 -1.66
CA LEU A 317 2.84 10.84 -0.40
C LEU A 317 1.64 11.20 0.49
N LYS A 318 0.55 11.69 -0.12
CA LYS A 318 -0.72 11.95 0.58
C LYS A 318 -1.35 10.67 1.11
N ALA A 319 -1.39 9.60 0.31
CA ALA A 319 -1.89 8.30 0.73
C ALA A 319 -1.06 7.71 1.88
N ALA A 320 0.27 7.86 1.84
CA ALA A 320 1.16 7.45 2.93
C ALA A 320 0.88 8.22 4.22
N ALA A 321 0.67 9.54 4.13
CA ALA A 321 0.30 10.36 5.28
C ALA A 321 -1.05 9.96 5.88
N GLN A 322 -2.04 9.67 5.02
CA GLN A 322 -3.36 9.19 5.45
C GLN A 322 -3.27 7.85 6.17
N GLY A 323 -2.56 6.87 5.60
CA GLY A 323 -2.38 5.57 6.23
C GLY A 323 -1.68 5.68 7.59
N LEU A 324 -0.67 6.55 7.72
CA LEU A 324 0.00 6.80 9.00
C LEU A 324 -0.95 7.40 10.05
N GLU A 325 -1.82 8.33 9.66
CA GLU A 325 -2.82 8.92 10.55
C GLU A 325 -3.90 7.92 10.97
N ASN A 326 -4.39 7.10 10.04
CA ASN A 326 -5.34 6.03 10.35
C ASN A 326 -4.73 5.03 11.34
N ALA A 327 -3.51 4.57 11.06
CA ALA A 327 -2.80 3.64 11.92
C ALA A 327 -2.57 4.21 13.32
N ALA A 328 -2.20 5.49 13.42
CA ALA A 328 -2.06 6.21 14.68
C ALA A 328 -3.40 6.36 15.41
N THR A 329 -4.50 6.59 14.68
CA THR A 329 -5.84 6.70 15.25
C THR A 329 -6.29 5.41 15.91
N TRP A 330 -6.06 4.27 15.26
CA TRP A 330 -6.33 2.95 15.84
C TRP A 330 -5.42 2.59 17.02
N THR A 331 -4.22 3.18 17.07
CA THR A 331 -3.25 2.96 18.14
C THR A 331 -3.55 3.79 19.40
N GLY A 332 -4.04 5.02 19.23
CA GLY A 332 -4.46 5.92 20.31
C GLY A 332 -3.83 7.31 20.27
N ASP A 333 -4.24 8.16 21.23
CA ASP A 333 -3.97 9.60 21.25
C ASP A 333 -2.48 9.96 21.22
N GLU A 334 -1.67 9.23 21.99
CA GLU A 334 -0.21 9.42 22.03
C GLU A 334 0.43 9.22 20.65
N ALA A 335 -0.01 8.18 19.92
CA ALA A 335 0.45 7.92 18.56
C ALA A 335 -0.02 8.99 17.57
N ARG A 336 -1.26 9.48 17.70
CA ARG A 336 -1.79 10.59 16.87
C ARG A 336 -0.94 11.84 17.05
N MET A 337 -0.66 12.22 18.29
CA MET A 337 0.20 13.38 18.59
C MET A 337 1.62 13.20 18.04
N ALA A 338 2.20 11.99 18.19
CA ALA A 338 3.56 11.70 17.75
C ALA A 338 3.74 11.73 16.21
N THR A 339 2.67 11.53 15.45
CA THR A 339 2.68 11.45 13.98
C THR A 339 2.14 12.69 13.27
N ALA A 340 1.40 13.57 13.96
CA ALA A 340 0.71 14.73 13.39
C ALA A 340 1.61 15.65 12.55
N ALA A 341 2.82 15.96 13.02
CA ALA A 341 3.75 16.82 12.27
C ALA A 341 4.24 16.14 10.97
N ALA A 342 4.50 14.83 11.02
CA ALA A 342 4.97 14.08 9.85
C ALA A 342 3.88 13.97 8.77
N THR A 343 2.62 13.73 9.17
CA THR A 343 1.49 13.66 8.24
C THR A 343 1.17 15.02 7.62
N ALA A 344 1.24 16.11 8.40
CA ALA A 344 1.06 17.47 7.89
C ALA A 344 2.14 17.86 6.86
N ASP A 345 3.42 17.65 7.19
CA ASP A 345 4.55 17.96 6.28
C ASP A 345 4.44 17.16 4.96
N ALA A 346 4.09 15.87 5.05
CA ALA A 346 3.91 15.00 3.89
C ALA A 346 2.75 15.44 2.99
N ARG A 347 1.59 15.81 3.55
CA ARG A 347 0.46 16.33 2.77
C ARG A 347 0.80 17.63 2.06
N ALA A 348 1.43 18.57 2.76
CA ALA A 348 1.81 19.86 2.18
C ALA A 348 2.74 19.70 0.97
N VAL A 349 3.72 18.80 1.06
CA VAL A 349 4.59 18.47 -0.08
C VAL A 349 3.83 17.72 -1.17
N GLY A 350 2.95 16.79 -0.79
CA GLY A 350 2.15 16.01 -1.72
C GLY A 350 1.20 16.88 -2.56
N ASP A 351 0.57 17.88 -1.94
CA ASP A 351 -0.30 18.84 -2.64
C ASP A 351 0.50 19.70 -3.63
N LYS A 352 1.70 20.17 -3.25
CA LYS A 352 2.57 20.91 -4.18
C LYS A 352 2.94 20.06 -5.39
N LEU A 353 3.28 18.80 -5.18
CA LEU A 353 3.64 17.87 -6.24
C LEU A 353 2.47 17.52 -7.16
N ALA A 354 1.30 17.25 -6.58
CA ALA A 354 0.09 16.89 -7.32
C ALA A 354 -0.42 18.05 -8.19
N THR A 355 -0.32 19.29 -7.70
CA THR A 355 -0.79 20.49 -8.42
C THR A 355 0.24 21.09 -9.37
N GLY A 356 1.48 20.60 -9.36
CA GLY A 356 2.60 21.18 -10.13
C GLY A 356 3.05 22.54 -9.60
N ALA A 357 2.70 22.90 -8.36
CA ALA A 357 3.18 24.11 -7.70
C ALA A 357 4.70 24.06 -7.51
N HIS A 358 5.33 25.20 -7.22
CA HIS A 358 6.78 25.24 -6.95
C HIS A 358 7.14 24.38 -5.72
N TRP A 359 7.99 23.38 -5.95
CA TRP A 359 8.57 22.50 -4.94
C TRP A 359 10.08 22.38 -5.14
N THR A 360 10.78 21.98 -4.09
CA THR A 360 12.21 21.67 -4.12
C THR A 360 12.46 20.21 -3.78
N ARG A 361 13.58 19.66 -4.27
CA ARG A 361 14.03 18.31 -3.87
C ARG A 361 14.20 18.18 -2.35
N ALA A 362 14.70 19.22 -1.69
CA ALA A 362 14.88 19.23 -0.24
C ALA A 362 13.55 19.11 0.52
N GLU A 363 12.48 19.75 0.04
CA GLU A 363 11.14 19.61 0.62
C GLU A 363 10.61 18.18 0.47
N PHE A 364 10.80 17.56 -0.71
CA PHE A 364 10.41 16.17 -0.92
C PHE A 364 11.17 15.21 0.00
N ASP A 365 12.51 15.32 0.03
CA ASP A 365 13.36 14.48 0.86
C ASP A 365 13.00 14.63 2.35
N LYS A 366 12.69 15.85 2.80
CA LYS A 366 12.19 16.12 4.16
C LYS A 366 10.86 15.43 4.43
N GLY A 367 9.88 15.55 3.54
CA GLY A 367 8.56 14.92 3.70
C GLY A 367 8.66 13.39 3.78
N LEU A 368 9.47 12.78 2.91
CA LEU A 368 9.70 11.33 2.89
C LEU A 368 10.41 10.84 4.15
N ALA A 369 11.40 11.60 4.65
CA ALA A 369 12.11 11.29 5.89
C ALA A 369 11.22 11.43 7.13
N ALA A 370 10.36 12.46 7.17
CA ALA A 370 9.40 12.65 8.25
C ALA A 370 8.40 11.49 8.34
N LEU A 371 7.85 11.04 7.21
CA LEU A 371 7.00 9.84 7.17
C LEU A 371 7.73 8.58 7.63
N HIS A 372 8.97 8.39 7.19
CA HIS A 372 9.77 7.25 7.61
C HIS A 372 9.94 7.21 9.14
N ALA A 373 10.29 8.35 9.74
CA ALA A 373 10.44 8.47 11.18
C ALA A 373 9.10 8.24 11.91
N GLY A 374 8.00 8.77 11.39
CA GLY A 374 6.66 8.53 11.93
C GLY A 374 6.27 7.05 11.91
N LEU A 375 6.49 6.37 10.78
CA LEU A 375 6.22 4.94 10.61
C LEU A 375 7.10 4.06 11.52
N ALA A 376 8.37 4.42 11.69
CA ALA A 376 9.28 3.71 12.58
C ALA A 376 8.85 3.83 14.05
N ARG A 377 8.46 5.05 14.49
CA ARG A 377 7.94 5.29 15.85
C ARG A 377 6.67 4.50 16.12
N LEU A 378 5.73 4.49 15.16
CA LEU A 378 4.48 3.75 15.29
C LEU A 378 4.73 2.23 15.38
N GLY A 379 5.65 1.71 14.56
CA GLY A 379 6.03 0.29 14.58
C GLY A 379 6.66 -0.16 15.90
N GLN A 380 7.43 0.70 16.57
CA GLN A 380 8.07 0.41 17.86
C GLN A 380 7.10 0.51 19.05
N GLY A 381 6.09 1.38 18.96
CA GLY A 381 5.09 1.58 20.01
C GLY A 381 4.11 0.40 20.15
N GLY A 382 3.81 -0.30 19.06
CA GLY A 382 2.85 -1.41 19.03
C GLY A 382 3.30 -2.70 19.73
N THR A 383 4.60 -2.89 19.97
CA THR A 383 5.15 -4.10 20.61
C THR A 383 5.21 -4.03 22.14
N THR A 384 4.98 -2.87 22.76
CA THR A 384 5.51 -2.62 24.12
C THR A 384 4.46 -2.36 25.20
N ARG A 385 3.15 -2.53 24.94
CA ARG A 385 2.13 -2.36 26.00
C ARG A 385 1.10 -3.50 26.02
N ALA A 386 1.54 -4.67 26.46
CA ALA A 386 0.63 -5.59 27.14
C ALA A 386 0.16 -4.90 28.43
N ILE A 387 -1.07 -4.41 28.45
CA ILE A 387 -1.70 -3.87 29.65
C ILE A 387 -1.72 -5.01 30.68
N PRO A 388 -1.06 -4.90 31.84
CA PRO A 388 -1.18 -5.91 32.88
C PRO A 388 -2.65 -5.99 33.30
N ALA A 389 -3.22 -7.19 33.28
CA ALA A 389 -4.59 -7.45 33.71
C ALA A 389 -4.72 -7.13 35.21
N THR A 390 -5.06 -5.89 35.54
CA THR A 390 -5.46 -5.49 36.88
C THR A 390 -6.94 -5.82 37.06
N GLY A 391 -7.22 -6.86 37.86
CA GLY A 391 -8.54 -7.06 38.42
C GLY A 391 -8.93 -8.52 38.66
N GLN A 392 -8.35 -9.17 39.66
CA GLN A 392 -9.09 -10.19 40.41
C GLN A 392 -9.84 -9.50 41.56
N PRO A 393 -11.17 -9.56 41.62
CA PRO A 393 -11.87 -9.33 42.87
C PRO A 393 -11.72 -10.58 43.77
N GLN A 394 -11.39 -10.33 45.04
CA GLN A 394 -11.37 -11.33 46.11
C GLN A 394 -12.78 -11.77 46.48
#